data_AF-A0AA43EIT9-F1
#
_entry.id   AF-A0AA43EIT9-F1
#
_cell.length_a   1.000
_cell.length_b   1.000
_cell.length_c   1.000
_cell.angle_alpha   90.00
_cell.angle_beta   90.00
_cell.angle_gamma   90.00
#
_symmetry.space_group_name_H-M   'P 1'
#
loop_
_entity.id
_entity.type
_entity.pdbx_description
1 polymer ?
#
loop_
_entity_poly.entity_id
_entity_poly.type
_entity_poly.pdbx_seq_one_letter_code
_entity_poly.pdbx_strand_id
1 'polypeptide(L)' 'MALPADVRRFFGYALSLAQAGDQHDDAKVLKGLGSAGVLEVVEDDRSGTYRAVYTVKFKEAVFVLHCFQ' A
#
# COMPACT_ATOMS: atom_id res chain seq x y z
N MET A 1 -18.12 1.31 5.61
CA MET A 1 -17.75 0.29 4.61
C MET A 1 -16.49 -0.39 5.08
N ALA A 2 -16.39 -1.71 4.97
CA ALA A 2 -15.18 -2.44 5.29
C ALA A 2 -14.42 -2.74 3.99
N LEU A 3 -13.09 -2.75 4.03
CA LEU A 3 -12.28 -3.23 2.90
C LEU A 3 -12.61 -4.71 2.64
N PRO A 4 -12.91 -5.10 1.39
CA PRO A 4 -13.15 -6.49 1.02
C PRO A 4 -12.01 -7.43 1.45
N ALA A 5 -12.33 -8.69 1.72
CA ALA A 5 -11.34 -9.64 2.25
C ALA A 5 -10.16 -9.87 1.29
N ASP A 6 -10.43 -9.94 -0.01
CA ASP A 6 -9.40 -10.16 -1.04
C ASP A 6 -8.48 -8.94 -1.16
N VAL A 7 -9.05 -7.72 -1.17
CA VAL A 7 -8.29 -6.46 -1.13
C VAL A 7 -7.40 -6.37 0.11
N ARG A 8 -7.93 -6.75 1.29
CA ARG A 8 -7.14 -6.80 2.52
C ARG A 8 -5.99 -7.79 2.43
N ARG A 9 -6.18 -8.93 1.77
CA ARG A 9 -5.15 -9.96 1.59
C ARG A 9 -4.06 -9.47 0.65
N PHE A 10 -4.43 -8.83 -0.45
CA PHE A 10 -3.50 -8.23 -1.40
C PHE A 10 -2.65 -7.14 -0.73
N PHE A 11 -3.30 -6.16 -0.08
CA PHE A 11 -2.58 -5.11 0.65
C PHE A 11 -1.70 -5.68 1.77
N GLY A 12 -2.18 -6.66 2.52
CA GLY A 12 -1.38 -7.32 3.57
C GLY A 12 -0.12 -7.97 3.01
N TYR A 13 -0.22 -8.64 1.86
CA TYR A 13 0.96 -9.22 1.19
C TYR A 13 1.94 -8.15 0.74
N ALA A 14 1.48 -7.10 0.06
CA ALA A 14 2.36 -6.03 -0.39
C ALA A 14 3.07 -5.30 0.76
N LEU A 15 2.36 -5.05 1.87
CA LEU A 15 2.95 -4.45 3.07
C LEU A 15 3.95 -5.40 3.75
N SER A 16 3.72 -6.72 3.71
CA SER A 16 4.68 -7.70 4.25
C SER A 16 6.00 -7.73 3.45
N LEU A 17 5.93 -7.58 2.13
CA LEU A 17 7.12 -7.42 1.29
C LEU A 17 7.86 -6.13 1.65
N ALA A 18 7.14 -5.02 1.77
CA ALA A 18 7.70 -3.73 2.21
C ALA A 18 8.40 -3.83 3.58
N GLN A 19 7.86 -4.59 4.53
CA GLN A 19 8.48 -4.84 5.83
C GLN A 19 9.76 -5.69 5.72
N ALA A 20 9.83 -6.60 4.75
CA ALA A 20 11.02 -7.40 4.47
C ALA A 20 12.11 -6.61 3.71
N GLY A 21 11.85 -5.35 3.35
CA GLY A 21 12.74 -4.53 2.53
C GLY A 21 12.62 -4.80 1.03
N ASP A 22 11.61 -5.56 0.63
CA ASP A 22 11.26 -5.81 -0.77
C ASP A 22 10.08 -4.92 -1.19
N GLN A 23 9.70 -4.94 -2.46
CA GLN A 23 8.60 -4.15 -2.98
C GLN A 23 7.69 -5.01 -3.84
N HIS A 24 6.38 -4.95 -3.58
CA HIS A 24 5.39 -5.61 -4.44
C HIS A 24 5.45 -5.03 -5.86
N ASP A 25 5.30 -5.87 -6.89
CA ASP A 25 5.42 -5.44 -8.30
C ASP A 25 4.45 -4.30 -8.65
N ASP A 26 3.23 -4.34 -8.09
CA ASP A 26 2.21 -3.30 -8.29
C ASP A 26 2.38 -2.05 -7.40
N ALA A 27 3.36 -2.04 -6.49
CA ALA A 27 3.62 -0.87 -5.66
C ALA A 27 4.29 0.23 -6.48
N LYS A 28 3.72 1.43 -6.43
CA LYS A 28 4.17 2.59 -7.20
C LYS A 28 4.53 3.74 -6.27
N VAL A 29 5.65 4.39 -6.56
CA VAL A 29 6.04 5.61 -5.83
C VAL A 29 5.08 6.74 -6.21
N LEU A 30 4.42 7.31 -5.20
CA LEU A 30 3.53 8.44 -5.37
C LEU A 30 4.34 9.70 -5.70
N LYS A 31 4.12 10.23 -6.90
CA LYS A 31 4.76 11.46 -7.36
C LYS A 31 4.12 12.67 -6.70
N GLY A 32 4.92 13.70 -6.42
CA GLY A 32 4.45 14.97 -5.86
C GLY A 32 4.43 15.05 -4.33
N LEU A 33 4.63 13.95 -3.61
CA LEU A 33 4.78 13.93 -2.13
C LEU A 33 6.23 14.10 -1.66
N GLY A 34 7.11 14.61 -2.52
CA GLY A 34 8.51 14.92 -2.20
C GLY A 34 9.36 13.68 -1.87
N SER A 35 10.37 13.86 -1.02
CA SER A 35 11.32 12.84 -0.57
C SER A 35 10.77 11.92 0.53
N ALA A 36 9.46 11.91 0.77
CA ALA A 36 8.83 11.16 1.85
C ALA A 36 8.79 9.64 1.62
N GLY A 37 9.20 9.15 0.44
CA GLY A 37 9.23 7.71 0.14
C GLY A 37 7.86 7.08 0.32
N VAL A 38 6.83 7.74 -0.22
CA VAL A 38 5.44 7.29 -0.15
C VAL A 38 5.14 6.43 -1.36
N LEU A 39 4.59 5.25 -1.10
CA LEU A 39 4.17 4.29 -2.11
C LEU A 39 2.66 4.09 -2.02
N GLU A 40 2.07 3.68 -3.14
CA GLU A 40 0.71 3.17 -3.20
C GLU A 40 0.69 1.77 -3.80
N VAL A 41 -0.25 0.95 -3.34
CA VAL A 41 -0.69 -0.27 -4.01
C VAL A 41 -2.17 -0.13 -4.33
N VAL A 42 -2.56 -0.64 -5.50
CA VAL A 42 -3.92 -0.53 -6.03
C VAL A 42 -4.44 -1.94 -6.27
N GLU A 43 -5.67 -2.21 -5.86
CA GLU A 43 -6.36 -3.47 -6.13
C GLU A 43 -7.80 -3.19 -6.56
N ASP A 44 -8.25 -3.87 -7.61
CA ASP A 44 -9.60 -3.77 -8.13
C ASP A 44 -10.41 -5.01 -7.72
N ASP A 45 -11.65 -4.81 -7.26
CA ASP A 45 -12.63 -5.88 -7.08
C ASP A 45 -13.94 -5.56 -7.80
N ARG A 46 -14.96 -6.40 -7.60
CA ARG A 46 -16.29 -6.20 -8.22
C ARG A 46 -17.02 -4.94 -7.74
N SER A 47 -16.64 -4.41 -6.58
CA SER A 47 -17.24 -3.28 -5.88
C SER A 47 -16.51 -1.97 -6.16
N GLY A 48 -15.25 -2.01 -6.61
CA GLY A 48 -14.50 -0.86 -7.11
C GLY A 48 -12.99 -1.01 -7.04
N THR A 49 -12.29 0.12 -7.21
CA THR A 49 -10.85 0.25 -7.06
C THR A 49 -10.51 0.66 -5.65
N TYR A 50 -9.49 0.05 -5.04
CA TYR A 50 -9.01 0.40 -3.71
C TYR A 50 -7.54 0.77 -3.77
N ARG A 51 -7.11 1.65 -2.86
CA ARG A 51 -5.71 2.05 -2.70
C ARG A 51 -5.29 1.98 -1.25
N ALA A 52 -4.09 1.48 -1.01
CA ALA A 52 -3.38 1.65 0.25
C ALA A 52 -2.13 2.49 0.01
N VAL A 53 -2.04 3.61 0.71
CA VAL A 53 -0.89 4.52 0.69
C VAL A 53 -0.07 4.30 1.94
N TYR A 54 1.22 4.06 1.78
CA TYR A 54 2.13 3.74 2.88
C TYR A 54 3.52 4.35 2.67
N THR A 55 4.32 4.39 3.73
CA THR A 55 5.71 4.85 3.67
C THR A 55 6.65 3.85 4.36
N VAL A 56 7.83 3.71 3.78
CA VAL A 56 8.95 2.89 4.28
C VAL A 56 10.12 3.74 4.77
N LYS A 57 9.90 5.04 4.99
CA LYS A 57 10.94 6.00 5.39
C LYS A 57 11.59 5.67 6.74
N PHE A 58 10.85 4.99 7.62
CA PHE A 58 11.30 4.62 8.95
C PHE A 58 11.79 3.18 8.92
N LYS A 59 12.99 2.92 9.45
CA LYS A 59 13.63 1.61 9.35
C LYS A 59 12.90 0.55 10.18
N GLU A 60 12.19 0.99 11.21
CA GLU A 60 11.61 0.13 12.23
C GLU A 60 10.21 -0.36 11.86
N ALA A 61 9.50 0.36 10.96
CA ALA A 61 8.12 0.04 10.63
C ALA A 61 7.67 0.62 9.29
N VAL A 62 6.74 -0.09 8.66
CA VAL A 62 5.95 0.40 7.52
C VAL A 62 4.70 1.08 8.07
N PHE A 63 4.46 2.32 7.67
CA PHE A 63 3.30 3.10 8.10
C PHE A 63 2.27 3.18 6.98
N VAL A 64 1.07 2.66 7.22
CA VAL A 64 -0.07 2.88 6.34
C VAL A 64 -0.67 4.24 6.68
N LEU A 65 -0.64 5.15 5.72
CA LEU A 65 -1.13 6.52 5.85
C LEU A 65 -2.63 6.59 5.59
N HIS A 66 -3.11 5.89 4.56
CA HIS A 66 -4.53 5.85 4.23
C HIS A 66 -4.89 4.62 3.41
N CYS A 67 -6.08 4.07 3.64
CA CYS A 67 -6.71 3.09 2.76
C CYS A 67 -8.09 3.59 2.36
N PHE A 68 -8.37 3.61 1.06
CA PHE A 68 -9.62 4.14 0.52
C PHE A 68 -10.03 3.41 -0.76
N GLN A 69 -11.28 3.63 -1.16
CA GLN A 69 -11.82 3.23 -2.46
C GLN A 69 -11.66 4.42 -3.41
#